data_AF-A0A3B9DPQ4-F1
#
_entry.id   AF-A0A3B9DPQ4-F1
#
_cell.length_a   1.000
_cell.length_b   1.000
_cell.length_c   1.000
_cell.angle_alpha   90.00
_cell.angle_beta   90.00
_cell.angle_gamma   90.00
#
_symmetry.space_group_name_H-M   'P 1'
#
loop_
_entity.id
_entity.type
_entity.pdbx_description
1 polymer ?
#
loop_
_entity_poly.entity_id
_entity_poly.type
_entity_poly.pdbx_seq_one_letter_code
_entity_poly.pdbx_strand_id
1 'polypeptide(L)'
;MPENELVEGLGLDEYQYGFIDNEEHVFRTRPGLSEEVVRQISKHKEEPEWMLEFRLKALKIYESKPMPTWGGDLSDLEATLDEIYFYVKP
;
A
#
# COMPACT_ATOMS: atom_id res chain seq x y z
N MET A 1 -35.02 17.22 -1.17
CA MET A 1 -35.26 17.77 0.18
C MET A 1 -34.81 19.23 0.13
N PRO A 2 -35.54 20.21 0.69
CA PRO A 2 -35.04 21.58 0.74
C PRO A 2 -33.87 21.62 1.72
N GLU A 3 -32.73 22.14 1.26
CA GLU A 3 -31.51 22.33 2.06
C GLU A 3 -31.78 23.48 3.05
N ASN A 4 -31.89 23.14 4.33
CA ASN A 4 -32.01 24.13 5.40
C ASN A 4 -30.60 24.66 5.71
N GLU A 5 -30.31 25.92 5.35
CA GLU A 5 -29.05 26.64 5.67
C GLU A 5 -28.65 26.56 7.16
N LEU A 6 -29.62 26.31 8.05
CA LEU A 6 -29.40 26.12 9.49
C LEU A 6 -28.59 24.86 9.83
N VAL A 7 -28.62 23.83 8.99
CA VAL A 7 -27.91 22.56 9.23
C VAL A 7 -26.43 22.69 8.87
N GLU A 8 -26.13 23.40 7.78
CA GLU A 8 -24.78 23.60 7.26
C GLU A 8 -23.90 24.41 8.24
N GLY A 9 -24.48 25.37 8.96
CA GLY A 9 -23.79 26.16 9.98
C GLY A 9 -23.47 25.42 11.29
N LEU A 10 -24.04 24.23 11.51
CA LEU A 10 -23.86 23.45 12.74
C LEU A 10 -22.71 22.43 12.66
N GLY A 11 -22.06 22.28 11.49
CA GLY A 11 -20.95 21.33 11.29
C GLY A 11 -21.31 19.88 11.59
N LEU A 12 -22.60 19.52 11.57
CA LEU A 12 -23.09 18.17 11.89
C LEU A 12 -22.67 17.12 10.85
N ASP A 13 -22.20 17.57 9.69
CA ASP A 13 -21.67 16.74 8.61
C ASP A 13 -20.16 16.47 8.74
N GLU A 14 -19.46 17.18 9.65
CA GLU A 14 -18.06 16.88 9.95
C GLU A 14 -17.97 15.64 10.84
N TYR A 15 -17.39 14.57 10.28
CA TYR A 15 -17.21 13.29 10.94
C TYR A 15 -16.37 13.44 12.23
N GLN A 16 -17.05 13.51 13.37
CA GLN A 16 -16.44 13.76 14.69
C GLN A 16 -15.40 12.71 15.14
N TYR A 17 -15.37 11.53 14.50
CA TYR A 17 -14.47 10.43 14.85
C TYR A 17 -13.34 10.23 13.83
N GLY A 18 -13.02 11.26 13.03
CA GLY A 18 -11.92 11.26 12.07
C GLY A 18 -10.55 11.38 12.72
N PHE A 19 -10.21 10.47 13.63
CA PHE A 19 -8.88 10.44 14.25
C PHE A 19 -7.83 10.15 13.17
N ILE A 20 -7.02 11.16 12.86
CA ILE A 20 -5.87 11.05 11.96
C ILE A 20 -4.64 11.19 12.85
N ASP A 21 -3.91 10.09 13.03
CA ASP A 21 -2.58 10.17 13.64
C ASP A 21 -1.55 10.50 12.54
N ASN A 22 -0.72 11.51 12.79
CA ASN A 22 0.34 11.87 11.87
C ASN A 22 1.56 10.99 12.18
N GLU A 23 1.66 9.84 11.53
CA GLU A 23 2.84 8.98 11.65
C GLU A 23 4.01 9.54 10.82
N GLU A 24 5.08 9.93 11.52
CA GLU A 24 6.39 10.15 10.91
C GLU A 24 7.10 8.81 10.75
N HIS A 25 7.15 8.29 9.52
CA HIS A 25 7.81 7.01 9.28
C HIS A 25 9.31 7.16 9.11
N VAL A 26 10.07 6.38 9.87
CA VAL A 26 11.54 6.35 9.78
C VAL A 26 12.02 5.88 8.40
N PHE A 27 11.27 4.98 7.74
CA PHE A 27 11.60 4.52 6.40
C PHE A 27 10.37 4.03 5.64
N ARG A 28 10.25 4.46 4.39
CA ARG A 28 9.29 3.96 3.41
C ARG A 28 10.03 3.58 2.14
N THR A 29 9.63 2.46 1.54
CA THR A 29 10.09 2.06 0.22
C THR A 29 9.48 2.93 -0.87
N ARG A 30 9.93 2.78 -2.12
CA ARG A 30 9.21 3.37 -3.26
C ARG A 30 7.87 2.62 -3.45
N PRO A 31 6.82 3.28 -3.97
CA PRO A 31 5.59 2.60 -4.32
C PRO A 31 5.87 1.55 -5.41
N GLY A 32 5.09 0.46 -5.38
CA GLY A 32 5.22 -0.66 -6.29
C GLY A 32 6.26 -1.69 -5.84
N LEU A 33 6.21 -2.87 -6.46
CA LEU A 33 7.09 -3.99 -6.14
C LEU A 33 8.17 -4.13 -7.22
N SER A 34 9.44 -4.08 -6.82
CA SER A 34 10.58 -4.28 -7.72
C SER A 34 11.75 -4.94 -6.98
N GLU A 35 12.73 -5.43 -7.73
CA GLU A 35 13.95 -6.01 -7.16
C GLU A 35 14.67 -5.03 -6.22
N GLU A 36 14.74 -3.75 -6.59
CA GLU A 36 15.34 -2.71 -5.76
C GLU A 36 14.59 -2.56 -4.43
N VAL A 37 13.26 -2.54 -4.45
CA VAL A 37 12.44 -2.49 -3.23
C VAL A 37 12.70 -3.71 -2.34
N VAL A 38 12.74 -4.91 -2.92
CA VAL A 38 13.03 -6.15 -2.16
C VAL A 38 14.41 -6.10 -1.51
N ARG A 39 15.44 -5.63 -2.23
CA ARG A 39 16.80 -5.46 -1.69
C ARG A 39 16.86 -4.42 -0.58
N GLN A 40 16.15 -3.30 -0.74
CA GLN A 40 16.04 -2.26 0.28
C GLN A 40 15.40 -2.80 1.56
N ILE A 41 14.29 -3.53 1.45
CA ILE A 41 13.60 -4.17 2.59
C ILE A 41 14.54 -5.12 3.31
N SER A 42 15.21 -6.00 2.57
CA SER A 42 16.10 -7.00 3.15
C SER A 42 17.27 -6.35 3.90
N LYS A 43 17.88 -5.31 3.33
CA LYS A 43 18.93 -4.52 3.97
C LYS A 43 18.43 -3.81 5.23
N HIS A 44 17.24 -3.20 5.18
CA HIS A 44 16.67 -2.48 6.33
C HIS A 44 16.33 -3.41 7.51
N LYS A 45 16.05 -4.67 7.20
CA LYS A 45 15.72 -5.72 8.17
C LYS A 45 16.92 -6.57 8.59
N GLU A 46 18.12 -6.24 8.09
CA GLU A 46 19.36 -6.98 8.38
C GLU A 46 19.20 -8.50 8.14
N GLU A 47 18.50 -8.86 7.07
CA GLU A 47 18.19 -10.25 6.77
C GLU A 47 19.45 -11.01 6.27
N PRO A 48 19.59 -12.30 6.59
CA PRO A 48 20.67 -13.12 6.06
C PRO A 48 20.50 -13.35 4.54
N GLU A 49 21.60 -13.62 3.83
CA GLU A 49 21.61 -13.72 2.35
C GLU A 49 20.56 -14.68 1.79
N TRP A 50 20.36 -15.84 2.43
CA TRP A 50 19.39 -16.83 1.97
C TRP A 50 17.95 -16.29 1.96
N MET A 51 17.61 -15.35 2.85
CA MET A 51 16.29 -14.70 2.87
C MET A 51 16.14 -13.74 1.70
N LEU A 52 17.21 -13.00 1.35
CA LEU A 52 17.20 -12.13 0.18
C LEU A 52 17.00 -12.96 -1.09
N GLU A 53 17.77 -14.03 -1.27
CA GLU A 53 17.64 -14.94 -2.42
C GLU A 53 16.24 -15.55 -2.51
N PHE A 54 15.66 -15.96 -1.37
CA PHE A 54 14.30 -16.47 -1.31
C PHE A 54 13.27 -15.43 -1.77
N ARG A 55 13.37 -14.18 -1.31
CA ARG A 55 12.48 -13.09 -1.72
C ARG A 55 12.62 -12.76 -3.20
N LEU A 56 13.85 -12.71 -3.72
CA LEU A 56 14.10 -12.47 -5.15
C LEU A 56 13.53 -13.59 -6.03
N LYS A 57 13.61 -14.84 -5.57
CA LYS A 57 12.96 -15.97 -6.24
C LYS A 57 11.44 -15.84 -6.22
N ALA A 58 10.86 -15.43 -5.10
CA ALA A 58 9.42 -15.20 -4.99
C ALA A 58 8.94 -14.07 -5.92
N LEU A 59 9.71 -12.98 -6.03
CA LEU A 59 9.43 -11.87 -6.95
C LEU A 59 9.38 -12.36 -8.40
N LYS A 60 10.38 -13.12 -8.84
CA LYS A 60 10.38 -13.70 -10.21
C LYS A 60 9.17 -14.59 -10.48
N ILE A 61 8.75 -15.36 -9.48
CA ILE A 61 7.56 -16.21 -9.60
C ILE A 61 6.30 -15.34 -9.69
N TYR A 62 6.22 -14.27 -8.90
CA TYR A 62 5.12 -13.31 -8.95
C TYR A 62 5.01 -12.65 -10.32
N GLU A 63 6.11 -12.08 -10.84
CA GLU A 63 6.16 -11.44 -12.17
C GLU A 63 5.83 -12.41 -13.32
N SER A 64 6.06 -13.71 -13.14
CA SER A 64 5.71 -14.73 -14.13
C SER A 64 4.21 -15.10 -14.16
N LYS A 65 3.44 -14.69 -13.14
CA LYS A 65 2.02 -15.03 -13.01
C LYS A 65 1.17 -13.88 -13.57
N PRO A 66 0.31 -14.15 -14.58
CA PRO A 66 -0.63 -13.13 -15.05
C PRO A 66 -1.71 -12.87 -14.00
N MET A 67 -2.33 -11.69 -14.09
CA MET A 67 -3.51 -11.35 -13.30
C MET A 67 -4.61 -12.43 -13.49
N PRO A 68 -5.23 -12.96 -12.42
CA PRO A 68 -6.28 -13.95 -12.55
C PRO A 68 -7.49 -13.35 -13.27
N THR A 69 -8.16 -14.17 -14.09
CA THR A 69 -9.31 -13.75 -14.92
C THR A 69 -10.64 -14.28 -14.38
N TRP A 70 -10.66 -14.78 -13.15
CA TRP A 70 -11.83 -15.38 -12.52
C TRP A 70 -12.23 -14.56 -11.29
N GLY A 71 -13.52 -14.55 -10.96
CA GLY A 71 -14.05 -13.81 -9.82
C GLY A 71 -14.58 -12.42 -10.19
N GLY A 72 -14.36 -11.45 -9.29
CA GLY A 72 -14.75 -10.05 -9.52
C GLY A 72 -13.89 -9.37 -10.57
N ASP A 73 -14.26 -8.15 -10.95
CA ASP A 73 -13.45 -7.32 -11.84
C ASP A 73 -12.15 -6.91 -11.14
N LEU A 74 -11.02 -7.19 -11.78
CA LEU A 74 -9.67 -6.89 -11.30
C LEU A 74 -8.94 -5.89 -12.21
N SER A 75 -9.65 -5.24 -13.14
CA SER A 75 -9.05 -4.32 -14.11
C SER A 75 -8.26 -3.19 -13.44
N ASP A 76 -8.71 -2.74 -12.26
CA ASP A 76 -8.05 -1.66 -11.50
C ASP A 76 -6.95 -2.17 -10.55
N LEU A 77 -6.86 -3.48 -10.33
CA LEU A 77 -5.95 -4.04 -9.32
C LEU A 77 -4.49 -3.87 -9.73
N GLU A 78 -4.16 -4.01 -11.01
CA GLU A 78 -2.80 -3.87 -11.51
C GLU A 78 -2.23 -2.47 -11.19
N ALA A 79 -2.98 -1.42 -11.53
CA ALA A 79 -2.60 -0.04 -11.22
C ALA A 79 -2.52 0.21 -9.72
N THR A 80 -3.44 -0.37 -8.94
CA THR A 80 -3.43 -0.23 -7.48
C THR A 80 -2.17 -0.85 -6.87
N LEU A 81 -1.70 -2.00 -7.37
CA LEU A 81 -0.51 -2.67 -6.84
C LEU A 81 0.77 -1.85 -7.04
N ASP A 82 0.85 -1.07 -8.11
CA ASP A 82 1.98 -0.17 -8.38
C ASP A 82 2.03 1.05 -7.46
N GLU A 83 0.92 1.39 -6.80
CA GLU A 83 0.83 2.51 -5.87
C GLU A 83 1.07 2.11 -4.41
N ILE A 84 1.04 0.82 -4.10
CA ILE A 84 1.18 0.31 -2.72
C ILE A 84 2.63 0.42 -2.24
N TYR A 85 2.79 0.89 -1.00
CA TYR A 85 4.04 0.80 -0.25
C TYR A 85 4.15 -0.57 0.43
N PHE A 86 4.97 -1.47 -0.11
CA PHE A 86 5.10 -2.85 0.40
C PHE A 86 5.87 -2.97 1.72
N TYR A 87 6.57 -1.91 2.13
CA TYR A 87 7.23 -1.86 3.42
C TYR A 87 7.30 -0.44 3.96
N VAL A 88 6.84 -0.32 5.21
CA VAL A 88 6.84 0.87 6.02
C VAL A 88 7.39 0.48 7.38
N LYS A 89 8.41 1.20 7.86
CA LYS A 89 8.93 1.08 9.22
C LYS A 89 8.39 2.27 10.03
N PRO A 90 7.68 2.02 11.14
CA PRO A 90 7.28 3.09 12.06
C PRO A 90 8.52 3.75 12.66
#